data_AF-A0A849Q2X0-F1
#
_entry.id   AF-A0A849Q2X0-F1
#
_cell.length_a   1.000
_cell.length_b   1.000
_cell.length_c   1.000
_cell.angle_alpha   90.00
_cell.angle_beta   90.00
_cell.angle_gamma   90.00
#
_symmetry.space_group_name_H-M   'P 1'
#
loop_
_entity.id
_entity.type
_entity.pdbx_description
1 polymer ?
#
loop_
_entity_poly.entity_id
_entity_poly.type
_entity_poly.pdbx_seq_one_letter_code
_entity_poly.pdbx_strand_id
1 'polypeptide(L)'
;AEGGKELAKALISCLETRESNYHPIYPLDISIEEKLEAIAKEIYRADGIVLEKKAKKDIKTLTKHGFDNLPICVAKTQNSITDNPTWRGAPVGGWDLTVREVYVNAGAGFLVAICGDMMLMPGLPRIPASEKVNIDETGKTVGLF
;
A
#
# COMPACT_ATOMS: atom_id res chain seq x y z
N ALA A 1 6.67 23.34 18.85
CA ALA A 1 5.40 23.49 18.12
C ALA A 1 4.26 23.45 19.14
N GLU A 2 3.69 24.61 19.47
CA GLU A 2 2.60 24.73 20.45
C GLU A 2 1.29 24.07 19.96
N GLY A 3 1.04 24.10 18.64
CA GLY A 3 -0.19 23.62 18.03
C GLY A 3 -0.46 22.11 18.07
N GLY A 4 0.47 21.29 18.57
CA GLY A 4 0.30 19.84 18.70
C GLY A 4 -0.14 19.35 20.09
N LYS A 5 -0.24 20.25 21.08
CA LYS A 5 -0.46 19.85 22.49
C LYS A 5 -1.78 19.13 22.72
N GLU A 6 -2.85 19.52 22.03
CA GLU A 6 -4.15 18.86 22.18
C GLU A 6 -4.14 17.44 21.64
N LEU A 7 -3.52 17.21 20.48
CA LEU A 7 -3.32 15.87 19.92
C LEU A 7 -2.49 14.99 20.87
N ALA A 8 -1.42 15.54 21.44
CA ALA A 8 -0.57 14.81 22.39
C ALA A 8 -1.36 14.39 23.65
N LYS A 9 -2.18 15.28 24.20
CA LYS A 9 -3.06 14.96 25.35
C LYS A 9 -4.08 13.87 25.00
N ALA A 10 -4.70 13.94 23.82
CA ALA A 10 -5.64 12.92 23.36
C ALA A 10 -4.96 11.56 23.15
N LEU A 11 -3.73 11.55 22.61
CA LEU A 11 -2.94 10.33 22.44
C LEU A 11 -2.60 9.68 23.79
N ILE A 12 -2.08 10.46 24.75
CA ILE A 12 -1.78 9.96 26.10
C ILE A 12 -3.03 9.39 26.75
N SER A 13 -4.15 10.11 26.68
CA SER A 13 -5.43 9.62 27.21
C SER A 13 -5.86 8.30 26.57
N CYS A 14 -5.68 8.13 25.25
CA CYS A 14 -5.98 6.88 24.57
C CYS A 14 -5.10 5.72 25.09
N LEU A 15 -3.79 5.97 25.25
CA LEU A 15 -2.82 4.98 25.75
C LEU A 15 -3.07 4.58 27.21
N GLU A 16 -3.53 5.51 28.04
CA GLU A 16 -3.79 5.26 29.47
C GLU A 16 -5.15 4.58 29.72
N THR A 17 -6.14 4.80 28.85
CA THR A 17 -7.53 4.38 29.09
C THR A 17 -8.03 3.25 28.20
N ARG A 18 -7.31 2.91 27.11
CA ARG A 18 -7.74 1.90 26.15
C ARG A 18 -6.66 0.85 25.95
N GLU A 19 -7.01 -0.40 26.19
CA GLU A 19 -6.15 -1.53 25.86
C GLU A 19 -6.26 -1.86 24.36
N SER A 20 -5.13 -2.10 23.71
CA SER A 20 -5.08 -2.54 22.31
C SER A 20 -5.23 -4.05 22.23
N ASN A 21 -6.25 -4.53 21.50
CA ASN A 21 -6.37 -5.95 21.15
C ASN A 21 -5.91 -6.17 19.70
N TYR A 22 -4.64 -5.89 19.45
CA TYR A 22 -4.08 -6.00 18.10
C TYR A 22 -4.03 -7.44 17.62
N HIS A 23 -4.54 -7.67 16.41
CA HIS A 23 -4.30 -8.89 15.64
C HIS A 23 -4.23 -8.56 14.14
N PRO A 24 -3.47 -9.32 13.35
CA PRO A 24 -3.55 -9.26 11.90
C PRO A 24 -4.96 -9.62 11.39
N ILE A 25 -5.32 -9.10 10.22
CA ILE A 25 -6.61 -9.39 9.55
C ILE A 25 -6.65 -10.78 8.90
N TYR A 26 -5.51 -11.45 8.77
CA TYR A 26 -5.44 -12.82 8.26
C TYR A 26 -4.28 -13.58 8.90
N PRO A 27 -4.40 -14.91 9.07
CA PRO A 27 -3.28 -15.77 9.42
C PRO A 27 -2.42 -16.10 8.18
N LEU A 28 -1.17 -16.53 8.39
CA LEU A 28 -0.21 -16.74 7.30
C LEU A 28 -0.37 -18.09 6.57
N ASP A 29 -1.09 -19.04 7.13
CA ASP A 29 -1.24 -20.42 6.66
C ASP A 29 -2.41 -20.64 5.68
N ILE A 30 -3.13 -19.57 5.31
CA ILE A 30 -4.17 -19.60 4.28
C ILE A 30 -3.57 -19.32 2.88
N SER A 31 -4.35 -19.60 1.84
CA SER A 31 -3.92 -19.38 0.45
C SER A 31 -3.64 -17.91 0.12
N ILE A 32 -2.86 -17.67 -0.93
CA ILE A 32 -2.56 -16.30 -1.40
C ILE A 32 -3.86 -15.59 -1.81
N GLU A 33 -4.80 -16.32 -2.41
CA GLU A 33 -6.12 -15.83 -2.78
C GLU A 33 -6.94 -15.40 -1.56
N GLU A 34 -6.99 -16.21 -0.50
CA GLU A 34 -7.72 -15.88 0.73
C GLU A 34 -7.12 -14.67 1.44
N LYS A 35 -5.78 -14.52 1.44
CA LYS A 35 -5.11 -13.32 1.98
C LYS A 35 -5.50 -12.06 1.22
N LEU A 36 -5.52 -12.13 -0.12
CA LEU A 36 -5.93 -11.02 -0.97
C LEU A 36 -7.40 -10.66 -0.73
N GLU A 37 -8.25 -11.66 -0.59
CA GLU A 37 -9.67 -11.49 -0.31
C GLU A 37 -9.93 -10.87 1.07
N ALA A 38 -9.20 -11.29 2.11
CA ALA A 38 -9.27 -10.69 3.43
C ALA A 38 -8.90 -9.19 3.39
N ILE A 39 -7.81 -8.84 2.70
CA ILE A 39 -7.41 -7.43 2.53
C ILE A 39 -8.49 -6.64 1.76
N ALA A 40 -8.99 -7.19 0.65
CA ALA A 40 -9.95 -6.54 -0.22
C ALA A 40 -11.28 -6.27 0.51
N LYS A 41 -11.79 -7.25 1.27
CA LYS A 41 -13.08 -7.14 1.97
C LYS A 41 -12.98 -6.33 3.26
N GLU A 42 -12.01 -6.64 4.13
CA GLU A 42 -11.96 -6.03 5.46
C GLU A 42 -11.41 -4.61 5.45
N ILE A 43 -10.36 -4.34 4.65
CA ILE A 43 -9.71 -3.03 4.63
C ILE A 43 -10.28 -2.17 3.51
N TYR A 44 -10.44 -2.73 2.30
CA TYR A 44 -10.87 -1.93 1.16
C TYR A 44 -12.39 -1.90 0.95
N ARG A 45 -13.14 -2.83 1.56
CA ARG A 45 -14.62 -2.90 1.40
C ARG A 45 -15.03 -3.17 -0.05
N ALA A 46 -14.19 -3.94 -0.77
CA ALA A 46 -14.53 -4.54 -2.05
C ALA A 46 -15.48 -5.73 -1.83
N ASP A 47 -16.21 -6.12 -2.87
CA ASP A 47 -17.03 -7.34 -2.85
C ASP A 47 -16.18 -8.61 -2.94
N GLY A 48 -14.99 -8.50 -3.53
CA GLY A 48 -14.04 -9.59 -3.69
C GLY A 48 -12.78 -9.19 -4.46
N ILE A 49 -12.18 -10.18 -5.10
CA ILE A 49 -10.98 -10.03 -5.92
C ILE A 49 -11.19 -10.61 -7.31
N VAL A 50 -10.57 -9.99 -8.31
CA VAL A 50 -10.51 -10.50 -9.68
C VAL A 50 -9.05 -10.73 -10.03
N LEU A 51 -8.67 -11.99 -10.27
CA LEU A 51 -7.31 -12.35 -10.66
C LEU A 51 -7.19 -12.45 -12.19
N GLU A 52 -6.29 -11.67 -12.76
CA GLU A 52 -5.91 -11.82 -14.16
C GLU A 52 -5.17 -13.14 -14.42
N LYS A 53 -5.10 -13.52 -15.70
CA LYS A 53 -4.45 -14.77 -16.13
C LYS A 53 -2.99 -14.86 -15.66
N LYS A 54 -2.26 -13.74 -15.66
CA LYS A 54 -0.88 -13.67 -15.19
C LYS A 54 -0.80 -13.89 -13.67
N ALA A 55 -1.57 -13.14 -12.88
CA ALA A 55 -1.66 -13.33 -11.43
C ALA A 55 -1.97 -14.79 -11.04
N LYS A 56 -2.95 -15.45 -11.69
CA LYS A 56 -3.25 -16.86 -11.43
C LYS A 56 -2.06 -17.80 -11.68
N LYS A 57 -1.27 -17.54 -12.73
CA LYS A 57 -0.06 -18.31 -13.04
C LYS A 57 1.06 -18.05 -12.02
N ASP A 58 1.21 -16.79 -11.63
CA ASP A 58 2.22 -16.36 -10.66
C ASP A 58 1.94 -17.00 -9.29
N ILE A 59 0.70 -16.93 -8.81
CA ILE A 59 0.26 -17.56 -7.55
C ILE A 59 0.55 -19.06 -7.55
N LYS A 60 0.15 -19.78 -8.60
CA LYS A 60 0.44 -21.21 -8.72
C LYS A 60 1.94 -21.52 -8.65
N THR A 61 2.77 -20.67 -9.25
CA THR A 61 4.23 -20.80 -9.21
C THR A 61 4.75 -20.56 -7.79
N LEU A 62 4.31 -19.49 -7.14
CA LEU A 62 4.72 -19.10 -5.80
C LEU A 62 4.36 -20.16 -4.76
N THR A 63 3.13 -20.69 -4.81
CA THR A 63 2.69 -21.80 -3.95
C THR A 63 3.53 -23.04 -4.17
N LYS A 64 3.83 -23.41 -5.42
CA LYS A 64 4.70 -24.56 -5.73
C LYS A 64 6.11 -24.41 -5.14
N HIS A 65 6.60 -23.19 -5.01
CA HIS A 65 7.91 -22.89 -4.44
C HIS A 65 7.89 -22.64 -2.92
N GLY A 66 6.73 -22.78 -2.26
CA GLY A 66 6.59 -22.63 -0.80
C GLY A 66 6.60 -21.19 -0.31
N PHE A 67 6.27 -20.22 -1.17
CA PHE A 67 6.15 -18.80 -0.80
C PHE A 67 4.73 -18.38 -0.40
N ASP A 68 3.79 -19.31 -0.41
CA ASP A 68 2.38 -19.10 -0.05
C ASP A 68 2.20 -18.64 1.39
N ASN A 69 3.07 -19.04 2.32
CA ASN A 69 3.00 -18.64 3.73
C ASN A 69 3.47 -17.20 4.01
N LEU A 70 3.91 -16.46 2.99
CA LEU A 70 4.36 -15.08 3.17
C LEU A 70 3.17 -14.09 3.27
N PRO A 71 3.32 -12.96 3.96
CA PRO A 71 2.36 -11.86 3.94
C PRO A 71 2.34 -11.18 2.56
N ILE A 72 1.29 -10.39 2.30
CA ILE A 72 1.07 -9.71 1.02
C ILE A 72 1.10 -8.20 1.20
N CYS A 73 1.90 -7.54 0.35
CA CYS A 73 1.89 -6.11 0.10
C CYS A 73 1.06 -5.83 -1.16
N VAL A 74 -0.07 -5.14 -1.01
CA VAL A 74 -0.92 -4.76 -2.14
C VAL A 74 -0.46 -3.42 -2.69
N ALA A 75 -0.08 -3.44 -3.96
CA ALA A 75 0.35 -2.27 -4.71
C ALA A 75 -0.82 -1.77 -5.59
N LYS A 76 -1.52 -0.75 -5.08
CA LYS A 76 -2.64 -0.08 -5.76
C LYS A 76 -2.50 1.44 -5.68
N THR A 77 -3.40 2.17 -6.33
CA THR A 77 -3.47 3.63 -6.19
C THR A 77 -3.72 4.06 -4.74
N GLN A 78 -2.99 5.09 -4.30
CA GLN A 78 -3.16 5.74 -3.00
C GLN A 78 -4.30 6.76 -2.98
N ASN A 79 -4.81 7.15 -4.15
CA ASN A 79 -5.82 8.21 -4.27
C ASN A 79 -7.25 7.73 -3.97
N SER A 80 -7.44 6.42 -3.84
CA SER A 80 -8.73 5.79 -3.57
C SER A 80 -8.56 4.60 -2.63
N ILE A 81 -9.63 4.22 -1.95
CA ILE A 81 -9.73 2.90 -1.30
C ILE A 81 -9.77 1.79 -2.37
N THR A 82 -10.43 2.08 -3.51
CA THR A 82 -10.49 1.17 -4.65
C THR A 82 -9.17 1.09 -5.43
N ASP A 83 -9.13 0.30 -6.50
CA ASP A 83 -8.08 0.33 -7.52
C ASP A 83 -8.29 1.44 -8.58
N ASN A 84 -9.43 2.15 -8.54
CA ASN A 84 -9.73 3.30 -9.40
C ASN A 84 -9.44 4.64 -8.70
N PRO A 85 -8.47 5.46 -9.18
CA PRO A 85 -8.07 6.70 -8.51
C PRO A 85 -9.15 7.80 -8.49
N THR A 86 -10.21 7.67 -9.29
CA THR A 86 -11.27 8.68 -9.38
C THR A 86 -12.33 8.53 -8.30
N TRP A 87 -12.45 7.35 -7.69
CA TRP A 87 -13.45 7.09 -6.66
C TRP A 87 -12.96 7.61 -5.31
N ARG A 88 -13.60 8.65 -4.79
CA ARG A 88 -13.19 9.33 -3.54
C ARG A 88 -14.14 9.01 -2.38
N GLY A 89 -13.66 9.27 -1.16
CA GLY A 89 -14.42 9.03 0.06
C GLY A 89 -14.28 7.59 0.53
N ALA A 90 -15.37 6.99 1.00
CA ALA A 90 -15.40 5.65 1.56
C ALA A 90 -16.34 4.72 0.76
N PRO A 91 -16.00 4.40 -0.52
CA PRO A 91 -16.81 3.56 -1.38
C PRO A 91 -17.06 2.18 -0.73
N VAL A 92 -18.23 1.62 -1.00
CA VAL A 92 -18.72 0.36 -0.40
C VAL A 92 -19.45 -0.42 -1.47
N GLY A 93 -19.01 -1.65 -1.73
CA GLY A 93 -19.66 -2.55 -2.69
C GLY A 93 -19.69 -2.02 -4.12
N GLY A 94 -20.06 -2.92 -5.04
CA GLY A 94 -20.11 -2.65 -6.48
C GLY A 94 -18.73 -2.57 -7.14
N TRP A 95 -17.69 -3.12 -6.51
CA TRP A 95 -16.36 -3.18 -7.09
C TRP A 95 -15.54 -4.34 -6.50
N ASP A 96 -14.68 -4.92 -7.34
CA ASP A 96 -13.72 -5.95 -6.97
C ASP A 96 -12.30 -5.42 -7.14
N LEU A 97 -11.38 -5.88 -6.27
CA LEU A 97 -9.97 -5.55 -6.42
C LEU A 97 -9.36 -6.38 -7.55
N THR A 98 -8.96 -5.74 -8.63
CA THR A 98 -8.30 -6.43 -9.75
C THR A 98 -6.82 -6.64 -9.45
N VAL A 99 -6.32 -7.87 -9.56
CA VAL A 99 -4.90 -8.21 -9.37
C VAL A 99 -4.33 -8.72 -10.68
N ARG A 100 -3.34 -7.99 -11.20
CA ARG A 100 -2.75 -8.21 -12.52
C ARG A 100 -1.60 -9.21 -12.47
N GLU A 101 -0.76 -9.07 -11.47
CA GLU A 101 0.40 -9.94 -11.24
C GLU A 101 0.75 -10.04 -9.77
N VAL A 102 1.46 -11.12 -9.44
CA VAL A 102 2.00 -11.33 -8.10
C VAL A 102 3.46 -11.74 -8.24
N TYR A 103 4.34 -11.18 -7.42
CA TYR A 103 5.73 -11.64 -7.35
C TYR A 103 6.22 -11.65 -5.91
N VAL A 104 7.38 -12.26 -5.66
CA VAL A 104 7.95 -12.40 -4.32
C VAL A 104 9.18 -11.52 -4.15
N ASN A 105 9.23 -10.79 -3.03
CA ASN A 105 10.45 -10.18 -2.52
C ASN A 105 11.03 -11.10 -1.44
N ALA A 106 11.71 -12.16 -1.87
CA ALA A 106 12.13 -13.24 -0.97
C ALA A 106 13.07 -12.76 0.16
N GLY A 107 13.94 -11.79 -0.12
CA GLY A 107 14.83 -11.21 0.90
C GLY A 107 14.09 -10.40 1.96
N ALA A 108 12.98 -9.75 1.60
CA ALA A 108 12.18 -8.97 2.53
C ALA A 108 11.05 -9.78 3.19
N GLY A 109 10.73 -10.97 2.65
CA GLY A 109 9.78 -11.91 3.23
C GLY A 109 8.30 -11.56 2.97
N PHE A 110 7.96 -11.03 1.78
CA PHE A 110 6.56 -10.79 1.40
C PHE A 110 6.31 -10.95 -0.10
N LEU A 111 5.05 -11.18 -0.45
CA LEU A 111 4.54 -11.13 -1.81
C LEU A 111 4.08 -9.71 -2.15
N VAL A 112 4.22 -9.31 -3.40
CA VAL A 112 3.70 -8.06 -3.93
C VAL A 112 2.60 -8.38 -4.93
N ALA A 113 1.39 -7.85 -4.70
CA ALA A 113 0.26 -7.98 -5.61
C ALA A 113 0.02 -6.63 -6.30
N ILE A 114 0.14 -6.58 -7.63
CA ILE A 114 -0.01 -5.36 -8.41
C ILE A 114 -1.45 -5.26 -8.93
N CYS A 115 -2.16 -4.18 -8.55
CA CYS A 115 -3.57 -3.97 -8.90
C CYS A 115 -3.80 -2.90 -9.98
N GLY A 116 -2.79 -2.09 -10.29
CA GLY A 116 -2.90 -1.01 -11.28
C GLY A 116 -1.58 -0.72 -11.97
N ASP A 117 -1.56 0.34 -12.78
CA ASP A 117 -0.31 0.84 -13.35
C ASP A 117 0.44 1.62 -12.27
N MET A 118 1.59 1.08 -11.84
CA MET A 118 2.42 1.68 -10.82
C MET A 118 3.73 2.18 -11.42
N MET A 119 4.09 3.42 -11.12
CA MET A 119 5.39 3.97 -11.50
C MET A 119 6.45 3.55 -10.48
N LEU A 120 7.33 2.64 -10.89
CA LEU A 120 8.51 2.25 -10.09
C LEU A 120 9.67 3.24 -10.25
N MET A 121 9.65 4.04 -11.32
CA MET A 121 10.70 5.00 -11.64
C MET A 121 10.04 6.34 -12.04
N PRO A 122 9.95 7.31 -11.12
CA PRO A 122 9.40 8.62 -11.45
C PRO A 122 10.33 9.36 -12.41
N GLY A 123 9.75 9.98 -13.44
CA GLY A 123 10.49 10.86 -14.36
C GLY A 123 10.64 12.28 -13.81
N LEU A 124 11.52 13.06 -14.44
CA LEU A 124 11.60 14.50 -14.17
C LEU A 124 10.41 15.24 -14.80
N PRO A 125 9.88 16.29 -14.15
CA PRO A 125 8.86 17.16 -14.75
C PRO A 125 9.46 18.00 -15.89
N ARG A 126 8.61 18.63 -16.70
CA ARG A 126 9.02 19.50 -17.83
C ARG A 126 10.06 20.57 -17.45
N ILE A 127 9.93 21.14 -16.25
CA ILE A 127 10.90 22.08 -15.67
C ILE A 127 11.38 21.47 -14.35
N PRO A 128 12.55 20.79 -14.34
CA PRO A 128 13.10 20.18 -13.14
C PRO A 128 13.44 21.22 -12.08
N ALA A 129 13.22 20.89 -10.80
CA ALA A 129 13.64 21.75 -9.68
C ALA A 129 15.16 22.01 -9.69
N SER A 130 15.95 21.08 -10.25
CA SER A 130 17.41 21.20 -10.35
C SER A 130 17.89 22.45 -11.10
N GLU A 131 17.10 23.03 -12.00
CA GLU A 131 17.45 24.29 -12.67
C GLU A 131 17.52 25.48 -11.70
N LYS A 132 16.82 25.38 -10.56
CA LYS A 132 16.74 26.44 -9.54
C LYS A 132 17.60 26.15 -8.31
N VAL A 133 18.09 24.92 -8.16
CA VAL A 133 18.95 24.54 -7.03
C VAL A 133 20.34 25.13 -7.25
N ASN A 134 20.81 25.93 -6.30
CA ASN A 134 22.14 26.53 -6.34
C ASN A 134 22.70 26.78 -4.93
N ILE A 135 23.94 27.23 -4.84
CA ILE A 135 24.59 27.73 -3.63
C ILE A 135 24.86 29.23 -3.83
N ASP A 136 24.36 30.07 -2.91
CA ASP A 136 24.61 31.51 -2.97
C ASP A 136 26.03 31.88 -2.52
N GLU A 137 26.37 33.16 -2.61
CA GLU A 137 27.69 33.71 -2.26
C GLU A 137 28.08 33.49 -0.79
N THR A 138 27.11 33.22 0.08
CA THR A 138 27.34 32.93 1.51
C THR A 138 27.53 31.44 1.79
N GLY A 139 27.45 30.59 0.75
CA GLY A 139 27.50 29.14 0.87
C GLY A 139 26.15 28.51 1.23
N LYS A 140 25.04 29.25 1.15
CA LYS A 140 23.71 28.74 1.50
C LYS A 140 23.00 28.15 0.28
N THR A 141 22.40 26.99 0.45
CA THR A 141 21.60 26.34 -0.60
C THR A 141 20.28 27.09 -0.83
N VAL A 142 19.99 27.38 -2.10
CA VAL A 142 18.73 27.99 -2.56
C VAL A 142 17.99 27.03 -3.49
N GLY A 143 16.65 27.10 -3.51
CA GLY A 143 15.81 26.33 -4.45
C GLY A 143 15.59 24.85 -4.10
N LEU A 144 16.04 24.38 -2.94
CA LEU A 144 15.91 22.98 -2.49
C LEU A 144 14.58 22.70 -1.77
N PHE A 145 14.01 23.71 -1.11
CA PHE A 145 12.74 23.67 -0.37
C PHE A 145 12.01 25.01 -0.50
#